data_AF-A0A9Q5G982-F1
#
_entry.id   AF-A0A9Q5G982-F1
#
_cell.length_a   1.000
_cell.length_b   1.000
_cell.length_c   1.000
_cell.angle_alpha   90.00
_cell.angle_beta   90.00
_cell.angle_gamma   90.00
#
_symmetry.space_group_name_H-M   'P 1'
#
loop_
_entity.id
_entity.type
_entity.pdbx_description
1 polymer ?
#
loop_
_entity_poly.entity_id
_entity_poly.type
_entity_poly.pdbx_seq_one_letter_code
_entity_poly.pdbx_strand_id
1 'polypeptide(L)'
;MMNELKDSMKPMMAMAEINKKTAEALIGLQSSYVTEVVNASLSQMKSLTEVKDPKAALELQVKYLKDAEAKMTEVAEKEIAALAAAKAELTELMEQSVEDYASAPMFEELKKFMSAKA
;
A
#
# COMPACT_ATOMS: atom_id res chain seq x y z
N MET A 1 -14.17 12.47 30.37
CA MET A 1 -15.02 12.65 29.16
C MET A 1 -14.29 13.21 27.95
N MET A 2 -13.89 14.50 27.86
CA MET A 2 -13.29 15.04 26.62
C MET A 2 -11.95 14.39 26.23
N ASN A 3 -11.09 14.07 27.21
CA ASN A 3 -9.81 13.39 26.95
C ASN A 3 -9.99 11.91 26.63
N GLU A 4 -10.91 11.20 27.31
CA GLU A 4 -11.24 9.80 27.02
C GLU A 4 -11.87 9.62 25.64
N LEU A 5 -12.72 10.57 25.21
CA LEU A 5 -13.29 10.60 23.86
C LEU A 5 -12.21 10.85 22.79
N LYS A 6 -11.18 11.63 23.14
CA LYS A 6 -10.05 11.90 22.26
C LYS A 6 -9.13 10.68 22.14
N ASP A 7 -8.90 9.98 23.25
CA ASP A 7 -8.09 8.77 23.29
C ASP A 7 -8.78 7.60 22.58
N SER A 8 -10.11 7.46 22.68
CA SER A 8 -10.86 6.43 21.96
C SER A 8 -10.90 6.62 20.45
N MET A 9 -10.64 7.84 19.94
CA MET A 9 -10.54 8.11 18.50
C MET A 9 -9.14 7.88 17.91
N LYS A 10 -8.10 7.73 18.75
CA LYS A 10 -6.72 7.55 18.28
C LYS A 10 -6.53 6.35 17.35
N PRO A 11 -7.10 5.15 17.63
CA PRO A 11 -6.96 4.00 16.73
C PRO A 11 -7.60 4.26 15.36
N MET A 12 -8.75 4.94 15.32
CA MET A 12 -9.41 5.30 14.06
C MET A 12 -8.58 6.30 13.25
N MET A 13 -7.96 7.28 13.91
CA MET A 13 -7.06 8.23 13.24
C MET A 13 -5.80 7.54 12.71
N ALA A 14 -5.21 6.63 13.49
CA ALA A 14 -4.05 5.84 13.06
C ALA A 14 -4.38 4.96 11.84
N MET A 15 -5.53 4.28 11.86
CA MET A 15 -6.02 3.49 10.72
C MET A 15 -6.24 4.36 9.47
N ALA A 16 -6.85 5.53 9.62
CA ALA A 16 -7.05 6.47 8.51
C ALA A 16 -5.71 6.93 7.90
N GLU A 17 -4.72 7.19 8.74
CA GLU A 17 -3.38 7.60 8.29
C GLU A 17 -2.64 6.46 7.58
N ILE A 18 -2.72 5.22 8.08
CA ILE A 18 -2.15 4.03 7.41
C ILE A 18 -2.76 3.85 6.02
N ASN A 19 -4.10 3.92 5.93
CA ASN A 19 -4.81 3.79 4.65
C ASN A 19 -4.47 4.94 3.69
N LYS A 20 -4.36 6.17 4.20
CA LYS A 20 -3.97 7.34 3.41
C LYS A 20 -2.57 7.17 2.81
N LYS A 21 -1.57 6.83 3.63
CA LYS A 21 -0.19 6.59 3.17
C LYS A 21 -0.13 5.47 2.14
N THR A 22 -0.87 4.40 2.37
CA THR A 22 -0.96 3.28 1.43
C THR A 22 -1.56 3.72 0.11
N ALA A 23 -2.65 4.49 0.13
CA ALA A 23 -3.27 5.04 -1.07
C ALA A 23 -2.32 5.99 -1.83
N GLU A 24 -1.61 6.87 -1.13
CA GLU A 24 -0.61 7.75 -1.73
C GLU A 24 0.53 6.96 -2.40
N ALA A 25 1.00 5.88 -1.75
CA ALA A 25 2.02 4.99 -2.31
C ALA A 25 1.52 4.29 -3.59
N LEU A 26 0.30 3.73 -3.57
CA LEU A 26 -0.31 3.06 -4.73
C LEU A 26 -0.54 4.04 -5.89
N ILE A 27 -1.06 5.23 -5.61
CA ILE A 27 -1.23 6.29 -6.61
C ILE A 27 0.11 6.68 -7.22
N GLY A 28 1.16 6.81 -6.39
CA GLY A 28 2.52 7.09 -6.84
C GLY A 28 3.07 6.03 -7.79
N LEU A 29 2.91 4.75 -7.44
CA LEU A 29 3.33 3.62 -8.27
C LEU A 29 2.59 3.60 -9.62
N GLN A 30 1.26 3.73 -9.61
CA GLN A 30 0.43 3.80 -10.82
C GLN A 30 0.78 4.99 -11.71
N SER A 31 0.98 6.17 -11.13
CA SER A 31 1.32 7.39 -11.88
C SER A 31 2.71 7.29 -12.52
N SER A 32 3.68 6.71 -11.81
CA SER A 32 5.01 6.42 -12.37
C SER A 32 4.89 5.43 -13.52
N TYR A 33 4.16 4.33 -13.33
CA TYR A 33 3.97 3.31 -14.36
C TYR A 33 3.37 3.89 -15.64
N VAL A 34 2.30 4.69 -15.54
CA VAL A 34 1.68 5.34 -16.71
C VAL A 34 2.67 6.26 -17.43
N THR A 35 3.43 7.07 -16.68
CA THR A 35 4.44 7.96 -17.25
C THR A 35 5.52 7.17 -18.00
N GLU A 36 5.99 6.08 -17.41
CA GLU A 36 6.99 5.21 -18.01
C GLU A 36 6.48 4.51 -19.27
N VAL A 37 5.23 4.01 -19.27
CA VAL A 37 4.61 3.39 -20.46
C VAL A 37 4.50 4.39 -21.61
N VAL A 38 4.08 5.64 -21.33
CA VAL A 38 4.01 6.69 -22.35
C VAL A 38 5.39 6.98 -22.92
N ASN A 39 6.40 7.16 -22.06
CA ASN A 39 7.78 7.43 -22.48
C ASN A 39 8.38 6.26 -23.29
N ALA A 40 8.16 5.02 -22.84
CA ALA A 40 8.60 3.82 -23.54
C ALA A 40 7.94 3.70 -24.92
N SER A 41 6.65 4.00 -25.01
CA SER A 41 5.90 3.98 -26.28
C SER A 41 6.44 5.01 -27.27
N LEU A 42 6.70 6.25 -26.81
CA LEU A 42 7.29 7.30 -27.65
C LEU A 42 8.71 6.94 -28.11
N SER A 43 9.52 6.36 -27.21
CA SER A 43 10.87 5.89 -27.54
C SER A 43 10.86 4.76 -28.57
N GLN A 44 9.94 3.79 -28.41
CA GLN A 44 9.76 2.69 -29.35
C GLN A 44 9.32 3.20 -30.72
N MET A 45 8.35 4.11 -30.77
CA MET A 45 7.91 4.72 -32.02
C MET A 45 9.06 5.38 -32.77
N LYS A 46 9.87 6.19 -32.07
CA LYS A 46 11.05 6.82 -32.66
C LYS A 46 12.03 5.77 -33.20
N SER A 47 12.34 4.75 -32.40
CA SER A 47 13.27 3.68 -32.77
C SER A 47 12.82 2.91 -34.01
N LEU A 48 11.51 2.62 -34.13
CA LEU A 48 10.94 1.95 -35.29
C LEU A 48 10.98 2.81 -36.57
N THR A 49 10.85 4.13 -36.46
CA THR A 49 10.95 5.02 -37.64
C THR A 49 12.37 5.14 -38.19
N GLU A 50 13.39 4.85 -37.38
CA GLU A 50 14.81 4.96 -37.74
C GLU A 50 15.37 3.63 -38.27
N VAL A 51 14.70 2.51 -37.99
CA VAL A 51 15.13 1.17 -38.43
C VAL A 51 14.71 0.89 -39.88
N LYS A 52 15.69 0.48 -40.69
CA LYS A 52 15.50 0.10 -42.10
C LYS A 52 15.45 -1.42 -42.32
N ASP A 53 15.98 -2.20 -41.37
CA ASP A 53 16.01 -3.66 -41.44
C ASP A 53 14.79 -4.26 -40.71
N PRO A 54 13.92 -5.02 -41.40
CA PRO A 54 12.77 -5.68 -40.79
C PRO A 54 13.13 -6.61 -39.62
N LYS A 55 14.30 -7.26 -39.66
CA LYS A 55 14.72 -8.16 -38.56
C LYS A 55 15.05 -7.36 -37.30
N ALA A 56 15.83 -6.29 -37.43
CA ALA A 56 16.10 -5.37 -36.34
C ALA A 56 14.81 -4.74 -35.75
N ALA A 57 13.81 -4.43 -36.59
CA ALA A 57 12.52 -3.91 -36.12
C ALA A 57 11.79 -4.92 -35.23
N LEU A 58 11.82 -6.20 -35.62
CA LEU A 58 11.21 -7.28 -34.84
C LEU A 58 11.93 -7.46 -33.49
N GLU A 59 13.26 -7.43 -33.47
CA GLU A 59 14.05 -7.52 -32.25
C GLU A 59 13.76 -6.37 -31.28
N LEU A 60 13.61 -5.14 -31.80
CA LEU A 60 13.19 -3.98 -30.99
C LEU A 60 11.78 -4.17 -30.41
N GLN A 61 10.83 -4.67 -31.21
CA GLN A 61 9.47 -4.89 -30.72
C GLN A 61 9.43 -5.99 -29.64
N VAL A 62 10.20 -7.06 -29.80
CA VAL A 62 10.34 -8.11 -28.79
C VAL A 62 10.95 -7.55 -27.51
N LYS A 63 12.00 -6.73 -27.63
CA LYS A 63 12.63 -6.09 -26.47
C LYS A 63 11.64 -5.19 -25.74
N TYR A 64 10.91 -4.33 -26.46
CA TYR A 64 9.88 -3.47 -25.88
C TYR A 64 8.84 -4.26 -25.09
N LEU A 65 8.36 -5.39 -25.61
CA LEU A 65 7.39 -6.24 -24.91
C LEU A 65 7.97 -6.85 -23.64
N LYS A 66 9.22 -7.34 -23.68
CA LYS A 66 9.89 -7.89 -22.49
C LYS A 66 10.10 -6.84 -21.41
N ASP A 67 10.53 -5.64 -21.81
CA ASP A 67 10.75 -4.53 -20.88
C ASP A 67 9.42 -4.08 -20.25
N ALA A 68 8.33 -4.05 -21.03
CA ALA A 68 6.99 -3.75 -20.53
C ALA A 68 6.47 -4.81 -19.55
N GLU A 69 6.66 -6.09 -19.84
CA GLU A 69 6.28 -7.20 -18.96
C GLU A 69 7.04 -7.16 -17.64
N ALA A 70 8.36 -6.95 -17.70
CA ALA A 70 9.20 -6.82 -16.52
C ALA A 70 8.74 -5.63 -15.65
N LYS A 71 8.44 -4.49 -16.28
CA LYS A 71 7.99 -3.30 -15.55
C LYS A 71 6.64 -3.50 -14.89
N MET A 72 5.69 -4.10 -15.58
CA MET A 72 4.38 -4.42 -15.02
C MET A 72 4.51 -5.34 -13.79
N THR A 73 5.38 -6.34 -13.89
CA THR A 73 5.66 -7.26 -12.78
C THR A 73 6.29 -6.54 -11.59
N GLU A 74 7.29 -5.70 -11.82
CA GLU A 74 7.96 -4.90 -10.78
C GLU A 74 6.97 -3.99 -10.03
N VAL A 75 6.05 -3.34 -10.76
CA VAL A 75 5.03 -2.47 -10.16
C VAL A 75 4.05 -3.29 -9.33
N ALA A 76 3.59 -4.44 -9.84
CA ALA A 76 2.70 -5.33 -9.10
C ALA A 76 3.34 -5.83 -7.79
N GLU A 77 4.63 -6.23 -7.83
CA GLU A 77 5.38 -6.64 -6.63
C GLU A 77 5.43 -5.50 -5.59
N LYS A 78 5.68 -4.27 -6.04
CA LYS A 78 5.71 -3.09 -5.17
C LYS A 78 4.35 -2.74 -4.58
N GLU A 79 3.27 -2.84 -5.36
CA GLU A 79 1.90 -2.63 -4.88
C GLU A 79 1.52 -3.68 -3.81
N ILE A 80 1.85 -4.96 -4.06
CA ILE A 80 1.63 -6.04 -3.09
C ILE A 80 2.44 -5.79 -1.81
N ALA A 81 3.70 -5.37 -1.93
CA ALA A 81 4.54 -5.06 -0.78
C ALA A 81 3.96 -3.91 0.06
N ALA A 82 3.46 -2.85 -0.59
CA ALA A 82 2.81 -1.73 0.10
C ALA A 82 1.55 -2.17 0.84
N LEU A 83 0.70 -2.99 0.22
CA LEU A 83 -0.50 -3.54 0.85
C LEU A 83 -0.16 -4.49 2.01
N ALA A 84 0.88 -5.30 1.86
CA ALA A 84 1.34 -6.21 2.91
C ALA A 84 1.87 -5.45 4.13
N ALA A 85 2.64 -4.39 3.91
CA ALA A 85 3.11 -3.50 4.98
C ALA A 85 1.94 -2.84 5.72
N ALA A 86 0.98 -2.28 4.98
CA ALA A 86 -0.21 -1.67 5.56
C ALA A 86 -1.02 -2.66 6.41
N LYS A 87 -1.19 -3.90 5.92
CA LYS A 87 -1.86 -4.97 6.67
C LYS A 87 -1.14 -5.29 7.98
N ALA A 88 0.19 -5.35 7.95
CA ALA A 88 0.99 -5.61 9.15
C ALA A 88 0.81 -4.48 10.18
N GLU A 89 0.92 -3.22 9.75
CA GLU A 89 0.70 -2.05 10.61
C GLU A 89 -0.72 -2.00 11.21
N LEU A 90 -1.74 -2.34 10.42
CA LEU A 90 -3.13 -2.42 10.91
C LEU A 90 -3.33 -3.55 11.93
N THR A 91 -2.64 -4.68 11.74
CA THR A 91 -2.71 -5.82 12.67
C THR A 91 -2.07 -5.44 14.00
N GLU A 92 -0.88 -4.82 13.95
CA GLU A 92 -0.20 -4.32 15.14
C GLU A 92 -1.04 -3.27 15.88
N LEU A 93 -1.65 -2.34 15.15
CA LEU A 93 -2.57 -1.35 15.73
C LEU A 93 -3.77 -2.01 16.45
N MET A 94 -4.30 -3.09 15.88
CA MET A 94 -5.40 -3.84 16.47
C MET A 94 -4.96 -4.56 17.75
N GLU A 95 -3.81 -5.23 17.73
CA GLU A 95 -3.23 -5.90 18.89
C GLU A 95 -2.99 -4.91 20.04
N GLN A 96 -2.37 -3.77 19.74
CA GLN A 96 -2.17 -2.68 20.71
C GLN A 96 -3.49 -2.14 21.26
N SER A 97 -4.51 -1.94 20.39
CA SER A 97 -5.83 -1.45 20.83
C SER A 97 -6.51 -2.44 21.80
N VAL A 98 -6.31 -3.75 21.61
CA VAL A 98 -6.85 -4.79 22.50
C VAL A 98 -6.09 -4.80 23.83
N GLU A 99 -4.76 -4.68 23.82
CA GLU A 99 -3.95 -4.61 25.03
C GLU A 99 -4.25 -3.35 25.86
N ASP A 100 -4.38 -2.20 25.22
CA ASP A 100 -4.76 -0.93 25.85
C ASP A 100 -6.16 -1.02 26.49
N TYR A 101 -7.11 -1.68 25.84
CA TYR A 101 -8.44 -1.90 26.40
C TYR A 101 -8.41 -2.89 27.58
N ALA A 102 -7.66 -3.98 27.47
CA ALA A 102 -7.54 -4.99 28.52
C ALA A 102 -6.83 -4.46 29.77
N SER A 103 -5.90 -3.52 29.60
CA SER A 103 -5.17 -2.84 30.68
C SER A 103 -5.89 -1.59 31.20
N ALA A 104 -7.03 -1.22 30.61
CA ALA A 104 -7.79 -0.05 31.02
C ALA A 104 -8.32 -0.19 32.48
N PRO A 105 -8.19 0.84 33.33
CA PRO A 105 -8.66 0.82 34.71
C PRO A 105 -10.14 0.44 34.86
N MET A 106 -10.96 0.83 33.87
CA MET A 106 -12.39 0.50 33.81
C MET A 106 -12.64 -1.00 33.67
N PHE A 107 -11.76 -1.74 32.96
CA PHE A 107 -11.89 -3.19 32.81
C PHE A 107 -11.57 -3.91 34.11
N GLU A 108 -10.56 -3.44 34.85
CA GLU A 108 -10.23 -3.95 36.20
C GLU A 108 -11.33 -3.62 37.24
N GLU A 109 -11.93 -2.44 37.18
CA GLU A 109 -13.10 -2.09 38.00
C GLU A 109 -14.34 -2.94 37.66
N LEU A 110 -14.61 -3.18 36.37
CA LEU A 110 -15.70 -4.05 35.92
C LEU A 110 -15.49 -5.49 36.40
N LYS A 111 -14.25 -6.00 36.32
CA LYS A 111 -13.86 -7.33 36.78
C LYS A 111 -14.07 -7.47 38.29
N LYS A 112 -13.64 -6.47 39.08
CA LYS A 112 -13.93 -6.40 40.53
C LYS A 112 -15.42 -6.39 40.80
N PHE A 113 -16.20 -5.59 40.09
CA PHE A 113 -17.66 -5.47 40.28
C PHE A 113 -18.40 -6.78 39.95
N MET A 114 -17.99 -7.50 38.91
CA MET A 114 -18.54 -8.81 38.55
C MET A 114 -18.13 -9.90 39.55
N SER A 115 -16.88 -9.90 40.01
CA SER A 115 -16.40 -10.87 41.02
C SER A 115 -16.99 -10.64 42.42
N ALA A 116 -17.40 -9.42 42.75
CA ALA A 116 -18.05 -9.11 44.03
C ALA A 116 -19.54 -9.49 44.08
N LYS A 117 -20.11 -9.92 42.94
CA LYS A 117 -21.54 -10.26 42.79
C LYS A 117 -21.79 -11.76 42.54
N ALA A 118 -20.72 -12.56 42.50
CA ALA A 118 -20.72 -14.02 42.45
C ALA A 118 -20.36 -14.59 43.82
#